data_AF-A0A7Z9VL29-F1
#
_entry.id   AF-A0A7Z9VL29-F1
#
_cell.length_a   1.000
_cell.length_b   1.000
_cell.length_c   1.000
_cell.angle_alpha   90.00
_cell.angle_beta   90.00
_cell.angle_gamma   90.00
#
_symmetry.space_group_name_H-M   'P 1'
#
loop_
_entity.id
_entity.type
_entity.pdbx_description
1 polymer ?
#
loop_
_entity_poly.entity_id
_entity_poly.type
_entity_poly.pdbx_seq_one_letter_code
_entity_poly.pdbx_strand_id
1 'polypeptide(L)'
;VSVVHNGQLTNYWNTRRKLEKIGMRFVSTCDSELIAVYLATKIREEIDLEDAMKTSLDDLDGVFTYLVATKDKLGMAKDYMAAKPMVLYESDDLVVLASEEVAIRSLLPHEIDTHDPYEGVVKVWQA
;
A
#
# COMPACT_ATOMS: atom_id res chain seq x y z
N VAL A 1 -7.30 -9.16 -2.95
CA VAL A 1 -6.26 -8.13 -3.14
C VAL A 1 -4.90 -8.76 -2.93
N SER A 2 -3.86 -8.23 -3.58
CA SER A 2 -2.47 -8.61 -3.36
C SER A 2 -1.73 -7.41 -2.79
N VAL A 3 -0.94 -7.60 -1.73
CA VAL A 3 -0.25 -6.51 -1.03
C VAL A 3 1.25 -6.79 -0.94
N VAL A 4 2.05 -5.75 -1.21
CA VAL A 4 3.48 -5.70 -0.90
C VAL A 4 3.71 -4.51 0.01
N HIS A 5 4.53 -4.66 1.03
CA HIS A 5 4.72 -3.67 2.08
C HIS A 5 6.21 -3.56 2.45
N ASN A 6 6.64 -2.33 2.71
CA ASN A 6 7.93 -1.98 3.26
C ASN A 6 7.71 -1.13 4.52
N GLY A 7 8.09 -1.66 5.68
CA GLY A 7 7.80 -0.99 6.94
C GLY A 7 7.57 -1.93 8.11
N GLN A 8 6.97 -1.37 9.16
CA GLN A 8 6.46 -2.12 10.30
C GLN A 8 5.23 -1.43 10.91
N LEU A 9 4.22 -2.24 11.26
CA LEU A 9 3.03 -1.77 11.99
C LEU A 9 3.22 -1.95 13.51
N THR A 10 3.18 -0.85 14.26
CA THR A 10 3.31 -0.85 15.72
C THR A 10 2.04 -1.35 16.42
N ASN A 11 0.87 -1.14 15.81
CA ASN A 11 -0.41 -1.57 16.36
C ASN A 11 -0.93 -2.93 15.82
N TYR A 12 -0.06 -3.73 15.18
CA TYR A 12 -0.41 -5.01 14.53
C TYR A 12 -1.37 -5.88 15.35
N TRP A 13 -1.00 -6.24 16.58
CA TRP A 13 -1.80 -7.15 17.42
C TRP A 13 -3.13 -6.55 17.87
N ASN A 14 -3.24 -5.22 17.95
CA ASN A 14 -4.50 -4.56 18.27
C ASN A 14 -5.44 -4.66 17.07
N THR A 15 -4.95 -4.32 15.88
CA THR A 15 -5.73 -4.33 14.64
C THR A 15 -6.12 -5.75 14.24
N ARG A 16 -5.20 -6.71 14.34
CA ARG A 16 -5.50 -8.13 14.10
C ARG A 16 -6.64 -8.63 14.98
N ARG A 17 -6.60 -8.37 16.28
CA ARG A 17 -7.66 -8.78 17.22
C ARG A 17 -9.02 -8.16 16.89
N LYS A 18 -9.05 -6.91 16.39
CA LYS A 18 -10.30 -6.27 15.92
C LYS A 18 -10.87 -7.00 14.70
N LEU A 19 -10.01 -7.35 13.74
CA LEU A 19 -10.40 -8.08 12.52
C LEU A 19 -10.82 -9.53 12.81
N GLU A 20 -10.13 -10.23 13.71
CA GLU A 20 -10.50 -11.58 14.15
C GLU A 20 -11.88 -11.60 14.83
N LYS A 21 -12.22 -10.56 15.62
CA LYS A 21 -13.54 -10.43 16.28
C LYS A 21 -14.71 -10.35 15.29
N ILE A 22 -14.48 -9.81 14.10
CA ILE A 22 -15.49 -9.77 13.02
C ILE A 22 -15.38 -10.98 12.08
N GLY A 23 -14.63 -12.01 12.47
CA GLY A 23 -14.55 -13.29 11.78
C GLY A 23 -13.45 -13.39 10.73
N MET A 24 -12.54 -12.42 10.62
CA MET A 24 -11.42 -12.54 9.67
C MET A 24 -10.38 -13.53 10.17
N ARG A 25 -9.82 -14.30 9.23
CA ARG A 25 -8.81 -15.33 9.51
C ARG A 25 -7.46 -14.90 8.96
N PHE A 26 -6.41 -15.32 9.65
CA PHE A 26 -5.03 -15.03 9.33
C PHE A 26 -4.24 -16.34 9.37
N VAL A 27 -3.28 -16.48 8.45
CA VAL A 27 -2.44 -17.67 8.28
C VAL A 27 -0.95 -17.38 8.53
N SER A 28 -0.57 -16.11 8.66
CA SER A 28 0.79 -15.68 8.99
C SER A 28 0.80 -14.65 10.14
N THR A 29 1.98 -14.13 10.45
CA THR A 29 2.18 -13.00 11.37
C THR A 29 2.80 -11.80 10.66
N CYS A 30 2.67 -11.70 9.34
CA CYS A 30 3.25 -10.62 8.55
C CYS A 30 2.32 -9.39 8.48
N ASP A 31 2.91 -8.19 8.55
CA ASP A 31 2.18 -6.93 8.40
C ASP A 31 1.45 -6.83 7.05
N SER A 32 2.07 -7.34 5.96
CA SER A 32 1.46 -7.35 4.63
C SER A 32 0.13 -8.12 4.60
N GLU A 33 0.01 -9.21 5.36
CA GLU A 33 -1.26 -9.94 5.48
C GLU A 33 -2.31 -9.11 6.22
N LEU A 34 -1.91 -8.38 7.28
CA LEU A 34 -2.82 -7.51 8.00
C LEU A 34 -3.36 -6.38 7.14
N ILE A 35 -2.50 -5.73 6.35
CA ILE A 35 -2.91 -4.72 5.38
C ILE A 35 -3.87 -5.34 4.35
N ALA A 36 -3.56 -6.52 3.83
CA ALA A 36 -4.43 -7.22 2.87
C ALA A 36 -5.82 -7.55 3.44
N VAL A 37 -5.88 -8.11 4.65
CA VAL A 37 -7.13 -8.46 5.33
C VAL A 37 -7.92 -7.20 5.69
N TYR A 38 -7.25 -6.13 6.15
CA TYR A 38 -7.86 -4.84 6.44
C TYR A 38 -8.54 -4.27 5.18
N LEU A 39 -7.81 -4.14 4.08
CA LEU A 39 -8.33 -3.60 2.82
C LEU A 39 -9.44 -4.47 2.25
N ALA A 40 -9.27 -5.80 2.25
CA ALA A 40 -10.30 -6.71 1.76
C ALA A 40 -11.60 -6.65 2.59
N THR A 41 -11.49 -6.39 3.90
CA THR A 41 -12.65 -6.18 4.78
C THR A 41 -13.41 -4.93 4.38
N LYS A 42 -12.72 -3.79 4.20
CA LYS A 42 -13.31 -2.51 3.79
C LYS A 42 -13.97 -2.60 2.41
N ILE A 43 -13.32 -3.23 1.45
CA ILE A 43 -13.87 -3.42 0.10
C ILE A 43 -15.13 -4.30 0.14
N ARG A 44 -15.18 -5.31 1.01
CA ARG A 44 -16.39 -6.13 1.21
C ARG A 44 -17.55 -5.33 1.84
N GLU A 45 -17.23 -4.26 2.55
CA GLU A 45 -18.20 -3.27 3.07
C GLU A 45 -18.56 -2.20 2.02
N GLU A 46 -18.26 -2.44 0.74
CA GLU A 46 -18.54 -1.55 -0.39
C GLU A 46 -17.82 -0.19 -0.32
N ILE A 47 -16.74 -0.10 0.45
CA ILE A 47 -15.85 1.07 0.49
C ILE A 47 -14.90 1.00 -0.72
N ASP A 48 -14.77 2.10 -1.47
CA ASP A 48 -13.83 2.17 -2.59
C ASP A 48 -12.38 1.95 -2.11
N LEU A 49 -11.55 1.36 -2.98
CA LEU A 49 -10.16 1.06 -2.66
C LEU A 49 -9.40 2.30 -2.19
N GLU A 50 -9.57 3.45 -2.85
CA GLU A 50 -8.84 4.66 -2.49
C GLU A 50 -9.22 5.15 -1.09
N ASP A 51 -10.51 5.13 -0.76
CA ASP A 51 -11.01 5.51 0.55
C ASP A 51 -10.58 4.52 1.63
N ALA A 52 -10.61 3.22 1.33
CA ALA A 52 -10.10 2.18 2.23
C ALA A 52 -8.61 2.40 2.53
N MET A 53 -7.81 2.76 1.52
CA MET A 53 -6.39 3.07 1.69
C MET A 53 -6.17 4.36 2.47
N LYS A 54 -6.97 5.41 2.26
CA LYS A 54 -6.92 6.63 3.09
C LYS A 54 -7.23 6.32 4.55
N THR A 55 -8.29 5.56 4.83
CA THR A 55 -8.60 5.16 6.22
C THR A 55 -7.50 4.31 6.86
N SER A 56 -6.73 3.57 6.05
CA SER A 56 -5.59 2.81 6.58
C SER A 56 -4.47 3.68 7.14
N LEU A 57 -4.30 4.92 6.63
CA LEU A 57 -3.30 5.85 7.14
C LEU A 57 -3.60 6.30 8.58
N ASP A 58 -4.88 6.30 8.96
CA ASP A 58 -5.32 6.71 10.30
C ASP A 58 -5.47 5.51 11.25
N ASP A 59 -5.92 4.36 10.73
CA ASP A 59 -6.18 3.16 11.52
C ASP A 59 -4.92 2.34 11.81
N LEU A 60 -3.95 2.34 10.89
CA LEU A 60 -2.71 1.61 11.02
C LEU A 60 -1.63 2.53 11.58
N ASP A 61 -0.98 2.10 12.64
CA ASP A 61 0.08 2.85 13.29
C ASP A 61 1.43 2.20 13.00
N GLY A 62 2.45 3.03 12.80
CA GLY A 62 3.80 2.61 12.46
C GLY A 62 4.42 3.42 11.33
N VAL A 63 5.46 2.84 10.74
CA VAL A 63 6.19 3.44 9.61
C VAL A 63 6.11 2.45 8.46
N PHE A 64 5.31 2.77 7.46
CA PHE A 64 4.93 1.84 6.41
C PHE A 64 4.65 2.52 5.06
N THR A 65 5.04 1.83 4.01
CA THR A 65 4.60 2.12 2.66
C THR A 65 4.19 0.82 2.02
N TYR A 66 3.08 0.81 1.30
CA TYR A 66 2.60 -0.40 0.66
C TYR A 66 2.01 -0.14 -0.73
N LEU A 67 2.04 -1.20 -1.53
CA LEU A 67 1.38 -1.33 -2.81
C LEU A 67 0.27 -2.36 -2.67
N VAL A 68 -0.86 -2.09 -3.32
CA VAL A 68 -1.98 -3.02 -3.41
C VAL A 68 -2.44 -3.17 -4.85
N ALA A 69 -2.66 -4.41 -5.27
CA ALA A 69 -3.29 -4.72 -6.55
C ALA A 69 -4.62 -5.43 -6.32
N THR A 70 -5.62 -5.02 -7.10
CA THR A 70 -6.92 -5.67 -7.20
C THR A 70 -7.07 -6.27 -8.60
N LYS A 71 -8.29 -6.62 -9.02
CA LYS A 71 -8.53 -7.15 -10.37
C LYS A 71 -8.27 -6.09 -11.45
N ASP A 72 -8.55 -4.83 -11.13
CA ASP A 72 -8.66 -3.71 -12.08
C ASP A 72 -7.98 -2.43 -11.61
N LYS A 73 -7.51 -2.38 -10.35
CA LYS A 73 -6.82 -1.22 -9.77
C LYS A 73 -5.45 -1.57 -9.19
N LEU A 74 -4.50 -0.64 -9.35
CA LEU A 74 -3.23 -0.60 -8.63
C LEU A 74 -3.26 0.61 -7.68
N GLY A 75 -2.84 0.44 -6.43
CA GLY A 75 -2.80 1.52 -5.45
C GLY A 75 -1.49 1.55 -4.68
N MET A 76 -1.12 2.73 -4.20
CA MET A 76 0.00 2.94 -3.29
C MET A 76 -0.44 3.81 -2.10
N ALA A 77 0.12 3.54 -0.92
CA ALA A 77 -0.05 4.37 0.26
C ALA A 77 1.28 4.57 0.97
N LYS A 78 1.56 5.81 1.36
CA LYS A 78 2.72 6.19 2.19
C LYS A 78 2.24 6.81 3.49
N ASP A 79 2.73 6.29 4.61
CA ASP A 79 2.36 6.77 5.95
C ASP A 79 2.75 8.23 6.19
N TYR A 80 2.26 8.81 7.28
CA TYR A 80 2.50 10.22 7.63
C TYR A 80 3.92 10.52 8.13
N MET A 81 4.70 9.52 8.53
CA MET A 81 6.13 9.70 8.84
C MET A 81 7.01 9.60 7.58
N ALA A 82 6.51 8.95 6.51
CA ALA A 82 7.17 8.83 5.22
C ALA A 82 8.63 8.33 5.27
N ALA A 83 9.00 7.58 6.30
CA ALA A 83 10.38 7.17 6.54
C ALA A 83 10.86 6.01 5.67
N LYS A 84 9.95 5.33 4.95
CA LYS A 84 10.29 4.25 4.01
C LYS A 84 10.33 4.81 2.60
N PRO A 85 11.40 4.54 1.84
CA PRO A 85 11.55 5.07 0.49
C PRO A 85 10.57 4.40 -0.45
N MET A 86 10.04 5.20 -1.38
CA MET A 86 9.26 4.77 -2.53
C MET A 86 9.58 5.72 -3.67
N VAL A 87 9.79 5.18 -4.86
CA VAL A 87 10.04 5.95 -6.07
C VAL A 87 8.92 5.63 -7.03
N LEU A 88 8.26 6.67 -7.52
CA LEU A 88 7.20 6.60 -8.50
C LEU A 88 7.70 7.18 -9.83
N TYR A 89 7.55 6.38 -10.88
CA TYR A 89 7.58 6.80 -12.27
C TYR A 89 6.16 6.69 -12.83
N GLU A 90 5.68 7.73 -13.50
CA GLU A 90 4.35 7.78 -14.08
C GLU A 90 4.42 8.45 -15.47
N SER A 91 3.81 7.79 -16.45
CA SER A 91 3.65 8.25 -17.83
C SER A 91 2.24 7.90 -18.32
N ASP A 92 1.86 8.35 -19.50
CA ASP A 92 0.52 8.10 -20.06
C ASP A 92 0.22 6.60 -20.22
N ASP A 93 1.23 5.77 -20.46
CA ASP A 93 1.07 4.34 -20.75
C ASP A 93 1.52 3.43 -19.60
N LEU A 94 2.25 3.95 -18.61
CA LEU A 94 2.94 3.14 -17.62
C LEU A 94 3.09 3.82 -16.27
N VAL A 95 2.80 3.06 -15.22
CA VAL A 95 3.08 3.38 -13.82
C VAL A 95 4.05 2.35 -13.26
N VAL A 96 5.16 2.79 -12.68
CA VAL A 96 6.16 1.92 -12.03
C VAL A 96 6.47 2.46 -10.64
N LEU A 97 6.41 1.58 -9.64
CA LEU A 97 6.82 1.88 -8.28
C LEU A 97 7.92 0.92 -7.83
N ALA A 98 8.91 1.44 -7.11
CA ALA A 98 9.96 0.65 -6.49
C ALA A 98 10.44 1.32 -5.20
N SER A 99 11.20 0.62 -4.35
CA SER A 99 11.84 1.27 -3.20
C SER A 99 13.01 2.19 -3.61
N GLU A 100 13.62 1.93 -4.78
CA GLU A 100 14.78 2.67 -5.28
C GLU A 100 14.72 2.83 -6.80
N GLU A 101 15.22 3.95 -7.31
CA GLU A 101 15.19 4.30 -8.74
C GLU A 101 15.96 3.30 -9.62
N VAL A 102 17.02 2.68 -9.10
CA VAL A 102 17.82 1.68 -9.85
C VAL A 102 16.98 0.51 -10.37
N ALA A 103 15.94 0.11 -9.62
CA ALA A 103 15.03 -0.94 -10.04
C ALA A 103 14.17 -0.49 -11.24
N ILE A 104 13.71 0.76 -11.24
CA ILE A 104 12.94 1.33 -12.35
C ILE A 104 13.82 1.47 -13.60
N ARG A 105 15.06 1.95 -13.44
CA ARG A 105 16.02 2.08 -14.54
C ARG A 105 16.38 0.76 -15.21
N SER A 106 16.28 -0.36 -14.49
CA SER A 106 16.48 -1.70 -15.08
C SER A 106 15.40 -2.07 -16.11
N LEU A 107 14.20 -1.46 -16.00
CA LEU A 107 13.09 -1.62 -16.94
C LEU A 107 13.07 -0.50 -17.99
N LEU A 108 13.47 0.72 -17.62
CA LEU A 108 13.45 1.91 -18.47
C LEU A 108 14.88 2.45 -18.63
N PRO A 109 15.63 2.01 -19.67
CA PRO A 109 17.07 2.33 -19.81
C PRO A 109 17.35 3.75 -20.34
N HIS A 110 16.34 4.62 -20.41
CA HIS A 110 16.45 6.01 -20.86
C HIS A 110 16.35 6.98 -19.67
N GLU A 111 16.51 8.27 -19.92
CA GLU A 111 16.30 9.29 -18.89
C GLU A 111 14.82 9.31 -18.48
N ILE A 112 14.56 9.15 -17.20
CA ILE A 112 13.22 9.09 -16.61
C ILE A 112 13.12 10.15 -15.52
N ASP A 113 11.94 10.77 -15.40
CA ASP A 113 11.61 11.62 -14.27
C ASP A 113 10.92 10.78 -13.20
N THR A 114 11.49 10.76 -11.99
CA THR A 114 10.95 9.99 -10.87
C THR A 114 10.91 10.86 -9.63
N HIS A 115 9.95 10.58 -8.75
CA HIS A 115 9.83 11.30 -7.49
C HIS A 115 9.48 10.34 -6.36
N ASP A 116 9.84 10.74 -5.15
CA ASP A 116 9.35 10.11 -3.94
C ASP A 116 8.04 10.79 -3.51
N PRO A 117 6.90 10.07 -3.48
CA PRO A 117 5.65 10.64 -2.98
C PRO A 117 5.79 11.22 -1.56
N TYR A 118 5.06 12.31 -1.30
CA TYR A 118 4.99 12.93 0.01
C TYR A 118 4.31 12.03 1.06
N GLU A 119 4.44 12.41 2.32
CA GLU A 119 3.75 11.77 3.44
C GLU A 119 2.23 11.81 3.29
N GLY A 120 1.56 10.76 3.77
CA GLY A 120 0.10 10.65 3.72
C GLY A 120 -0.50 10.53 2.32
N VAL A 121 0.32 10.34 1.28
CA VAL A 121 -0.17 10.22 -0.10
C VAL A 121 -0.76 8.83 -0.31
N VAL A 122 -1.98 8.83 -0.86
CA VAL A 122 -2.62 7.67 -1.47
C VAL A 122 -2.84 8.00 -2.95
N LYS A 123 -2.43 7.08 -3.83
CA LYS A 123 -2.73 7.13 -5.26
C LYS A 123 -3.31 5.80 -5.71
N VAL A 124 -4.32 5.85 -6.57
CA VAL A 124 -4.94 4.69 -7.19
C VAL A 124 -5.04 4.91 -8.69
N TRP A 125 -4.60 3.92 -9.46
CA TRP A 125 -4.71 3.85 -10.90
C TRP A 125 -5.66 2.73 -11.28
N GLN A 126 -6.42 2.94 -12.34
CA GLN A 126 -7.37 1.96 -12.89
C GLN A 126 -7.02 1.68 -14.34
N ALA A 127 -6.99 0.39 -14.70
CA ALA A 127 -6.75 -0.07 -16.07
C ALA A 127 -8.01 0.03 -16.95
#